data_AF-A0AAN6W5Z7-F1
#
_entry.id   AF-A0AAN6W5Z7-F1
#
_cell.length_a   1.000
_cell.length_b   1.000
_cell.length_c   1.000
_cell.angle_alpha   90.00
_cell.angle_beta   90.00
_cell.angle_gamma   90.00
#
_symmetry.space_group_name_H-M   'P 1'
#
loop_
_entity.id
_entity.type
_entity.pdbx_description
1 polymer ?
#
loop_
_entity_poly.entity_id
_entity_poly.type
_entity_poly.pdbx_seq_one_letter_code
_entity_poly.pdbx_strand_id
1 'polypeptide(L)'
;MGLQLGSTNLPPMADINIDVDVTTAISTSNTGNGNSTMKFPRAVELLVLTFNCAKNVIDVPVFGAHLRGALAQDGRRPLPDLVVMSLQEIAPLSYSFLGEWFLGPYYTAFGDALNLAVKENQGEVGGRYTLVKAKNVGMTALLIFALHPERLDVNGMEEAEVGFGAADMGNKGAVGVRVCYSPSKSSPSSSSQGQQSTELTFVATHLAAMEWNLKKRNANWRAIVSKLTFANPLSVLPGVFPAKEPKAHHDRSGPGKHSPPPLVARTGSMDSSEEEDAPLLSPPSTFPITTEDDSTPTLTPSQKRQLQDISIFKPSSHLFVAGDLNYRISSTTPPPGSSFPSFDPSSEHHYSTFFSRDQLTEERLAGRTFHGMEEAEVGFGPTYKYDVLSGPTGAENEEAVRRGSMVDGVKEVPWKFAGHRWPAWTDRVLYSAAAGEGEMETVRYGSLPVVESSDHRAVFWRGRVPLSARGQGKEGIEDGEEGEGKKKLPVDIDVYSWERRQKARRREVVVGLLALVWSTKEGAVFLGTVAVVGMGWWWWFARGVMV
;
A
#
# COMPACT_ATOMS: atom_id res chain seq x y z
N MET A 1 -37.49 58.96 -33.91
CA MET A 1 -36.06 58.65 -33.69
C MET A 1 -35.84 58.51 -32.20
N GLY A 2 -35.31 57.37 -31.75
CA GLY A 2 -34.80 57.18 -30.37
C GLY A 2 -35.75 56.40 -29.43
N LEU A 3 -35.74 55.07 -29.54
CA LEU A 3 -36.41 54.13 -28.66
C LEU A 3 -35.72 54.03 -27.29
N GLN A 4 -36.58 53.82 -26.30
CA GLN A 4 -36.41 53.46 -24.90
C GLN A 4 -35.34 52.37 -24.67
N LEU A 5 -34.30 52.67 -23.88
CA LEU A 5 -33.34 51.67 -23.38
C LEU A 5 -33.79 51.20 -21.99
N GLY A 6 -34.13 49.92 -21.91
CA GLY A 6 -34.51 49.24 -20.68
C GLY A 6 -33.33 49.07 -19.73
N SER A 7 -33.59 49.34 -18.46
CA SER A 7 -32.77 48.94 -17.33
C SER A 7 -32.94 47.43 -17.12
N THR A 8 -31.87 46.66 -17.33
CA THR A 8 -31.76 45.29 -16.83
C THR A 8 -30.79 45.30 -15.64
N ASN A 9 -31.35 45.17 -14.44
CA ASN A 9 -30.61 44.79 -13.24
C ASN A 9 -30.04 43.38 -13.44
N LEU A 10 -28.72 43.28 -13.60
CA LEU A 10 -27.98 42.03 -13.42
C LEU A 10 -27.55 41.95 -11.94
N PRO A 11 -27.80 40.83 -11.25
CA PRO A 11 -27.28 40.64 -9.89
C PRO A 11 -25.74 40.47 -9.94
N PRO A 12 -25.02 40.79 -8.85
CA PRO A 12 -23.58 40.56 -8.78
C PRO A 12 -23.30 39.06 -8.92
N MET A 13 -22.45 38.73 -9.89
CA MET A 13 -21.88 37.39 -10.07
C MET A 13 -21.18 36.99 -8.77
N ALA A 14 -21.64 35.87 -8.20
CA ALA A 14 -21.04 35.26 -7.03
C ALA A 14 -19.61 34.79 -7.38
N ASP A 15 -18.66 35.14 -6.51
CA ASP A 15 -17.32 34.59 -6.51
C ASP A 15 -17.38 33.07 -6.35
N ILE A 16 -17.06 32.34 -7.41
CA ILE A 16 -16.92 30.88 -7.38
C ILE A 16 -15.52 30.56 -6.84
N ASN A 17 -15.48 30.32 -5.53
CA ASN A 17 -14.40 29.62 -4.86
C ASN A 17 -14.57 28.13 -5.19
N ILE A 18 -13.63 27.57 -5.95
CA ILE A 18 -13.54 26.12 -6.14
C ILE A 18 -12.88 25.59 -4.87
N ASP A 19 -13.71 25.26 -3.88
CA ASP A 19 -13.27 24.52 -2.69
C ASP A 19 -12.84 23.12 -3.14
N VAL A 20 -11.52 22.92 -3.24
CA VAL A 20 -10.93 21.59 -3.31
C VAL A 20 -11.06 20.98 -1.91
N ASP A 21 -11.92 19.98 -1.85
CA ASP A 21 -12.50 19.34 -0.67
C ASP A 21 -11.51 19.06 0.49
N VAL A 22 -11.47 19.98 1.45
CA VAL A 22 -11.11 19.74 2.85
C VAL A 22 -12.35 19.96 3.71
N THR A 23 -13.50 19.35 3.39
CA THR A 23 -14.62 19.21 4.34
C THR A 23 -15.55 18.07 3.91
N THR A 24 -15.16 16.84 4.24
CA THR A 24 -16.09 15.70 4.16
C THR A 24 -17.26 15.92 5.13
N ALA A 25 -18.46 15.55 4.68
CA ALA A 25 -19.72 15.65 5.38
C ALA A 25 -19.66 15.10 6.82
N ILE A 26 -20.12 15.93 7.76
CA ILE A 26 -20.40 15.53 9.14
C ILE A 26 -21.65 14.65 9.14
N SER A 27 -21.49 13.33 9.27
CA SER A 27 -22.59 12.46 9.71
C SER A 27 -22.84 12.74 11.20
N THR A 28 -23.70 13.71 11.47
CA THR A 28 -24.28 13.90 12.81
C THR A 28 -25.43 12.92 12.97
N SER A 29 -25.16 11.77 13.59
CA SER A 29 -26.20 11.00 14.25
C SER A 29 -26.66 11.81 15.48
N ASN A 30 -27.64 12.68 15.25
CA ASN A 30 -28.23 13.50 16.30
C ASN A 30 -29.23 12.65 17.10
N THR A 31 -28.77 12.06 18.21
CA THR A 31 -29.65 11.78 19.36
C THR A 31 -28.88 12.02 20.65
N GLY A 32 -29.38 12.95 21.48
CA GLY A 32 -29.12 12.98 22.92
C GLY A 32 -28.08 13.99 23.40
N ASN A 33 -28.57 15.10 23.94
CA ASN A 33 -27.83 16.05 24.76
C ASN A 33 -27.17 15.33 25.97
N GLY A 34 -25.83 15.31 26.05
CA GLY A 34 -25.09 14.76 27.19
C GLY A 34 -23.61 14.53 26.89
N ASN A 35 -22.72 14.97 27.78
CA ASN A 35 -21.26 14.77 27.79
C ASN A 35 -20.72 13.71 26.80
N SER A 36 -19.96 14.13 25.79
CA SER A 36 -19.23 13.22 24.90
C SER A 36 -18.12 12.49 25.66
N THR A 37 -18.47 11.42 26.37
CA THR A 37 -17.52 10.46 26.90
C THR A 37 -16.78 9.84 25.71
N MET A 38 -15.46 10.04 25.62
CA MET A 38 -14.62 9.37 24.62
C MET A 38 -14.89 7.85 24.65
N LYS A 39 -15.23 7.26 23.50
CA LYS A 39 -15.59 5.82 23.37
C LYS A 39 -14.48 4.90 23.93
N PHE A 40 -13.22 5.36 23.86
CA PHE A 40 -12.06 4.68 24.43
C PHE A 40 -11.16 5.65 25.20
N PRO A 41 -11.14 5.64 26.55
CA PRO A 41 -10.29 6.55 27.32
C PRO A 41 -8.78 6.25 27.18
N ARG A 42 -8.41 5.06 26.69
CA ARG A 42 -7.02 4.64 26.47
C ARG A 42 -6.88 3.89 25.13
N ALA A 43 -6.32 4.57 24.14
CA ALA A 43 -6.19 4.08 22.76
C ALA A 43 -4.89 4.60 22.15
N VAL A 44 -4.40 3.92 21.10
CA VAL A 44 -3.33 4.39 20.23
C VAL A 44 -3.93 5.32 19.19
N GLU A 45 -3.42 6.55 19.09
CA GLU A 45 -3.74 7.43 17.96
C GLU A 45 -2.91 6.99 16.75
N LEU A 46 -3.56 6.53 15.68
CA LEU A 46 -2.89 5.91 14.54
C LEU A 46 -3.27 6.64 13.25
N LEU A 47 -2.26 6.90 12.41
CA LEU A 47 -2.45 7.29 11.02
C LEU A 47 -1.80 6.24 10.13
N VAL A 48 -2.60 5.67 9.21
CA VAL A 48 -2.13 4.76 8.16
C VAL A 48 -2.29 5.48 6.83
N LEU A 49 -1.19 5.70 6.11
CA LEU A 49 -1.15 6.36 4.81
C LEU A 49 -0.68 5.38 3.75
N THR A 50 -1.22 5.49 2.54
CA THR A 50 -0.72 4.78 1.37
C THR A 50 -0.50 5.73 0.20
N PHE A 51 0.56 5.48 -0.57
CA PHE A 51 0.90 6.29 -1.73
C PHE A 51 1.74 5.51 -2.75
N ASN A 52 1.25 5.42 -3.98
CA ASN A 52 2.08 5.04 -5.13
C ASN A 52 2.95 6.25 -5.53
N CYS A 53 4.27 6.08 -5.43
CA CYS A 53 5.26 7.15 -5.59
C CYS A 53 5.72 7.31 -7.05
N ALA A 54 5.23 6.50 -7.99
CA ALA A 54 5.61 6.52 -9.40
C ALA A 54 7.14 6.50 -9.64
N LYS A 55 7.89 5.85 -8.73
CA LYS A 55 9.36 5.70 -8.72
C LYS A 55 10.11 7.01 -8.47
N ASN A 56 9.42 8.05 -8.03
CA ASN A 56 9.97 9.38 -7.77
C ASN A 56 10.15 9.63 -6.27
N VAL A 57 11.16 10.44 -5.93
CA VAL A 57 11.28 11.02 -4.59
C VAL A 57 10.21 12.11 -4.48
N ILE A 58 9.52 12.17 -3.34
CA ILE A 58 8.55 13.23 -3.06
C ILE A 58 9.21 14.60 -2.94
N ASP A 59 8.49 15.65 -3.31
CA ASP A 59 8.83 17.01 -2.90
C ASP A 59 8.45 17.18 -1.42
N VAL A 60 9.47 17.34 -0.56
CA VAL A 60 9.31 17.36 0.90
C VAL A 60 8.43 18.53 1.37
N PRO A 61 8.67 19.79 0.96
CA PRO A 61 7.78 20.91 1.28
C PRO A 61 6.33 20.69 0.85
N VAL A 62 6.10 20.27 -0.40
CA VAL A 62 4.74 20.08 -0.94
C VAL A 62 4.02 18.96 -0.20
N PHE A 63 4.65 17.80 -0.07
CA PHE A 63 4.04 16.65 0.59
C PHE A 63 3.80 16.92 2.10
N GLY A 64 4.75 17.60 2.76
CA GLY A 64 4.60 18.01 4.16
C GLY A 64 3.43 18.98 4.37
N ALA A 65 3.27 19.96 3.48
CA ALA A 65 2.16 20.91 3.53
C ALA A 65 0.79 20.20 3.45
N HIS A 66 0.65 19.23 2.54
CA HIS A 66 -0.57 18.43 2.40
C HIS A 66 -0.81 17.48 3.58
N LEU A 67 0.25 16.86 4.10
CA LEU A 67 0.15 15.93 5.22
C LEU A 67 -0.33 16.60 6.51
N ARG A 68 -0.12 17.91 6.64
CA ARG A 68 -0.55 18.72 7.79
C ARG A 68 -2.03 18.53 8.13
N GLY A 69 -2.90 18.57 7.12
CA GLY A 69 -4.35 18.42 7.28
C GLY A 69 -4.77 17.00 7.71
N ALA A 70 -3.96 15.99 7.41
CA ALA A 70 -4.16 14.63 7.89
C ALA A 70 -3.74 14.47 9.37
N LEU A 71 -2.69 15.19 9.80
CA LEU A 71 -2.13 15.13 11.17
C LEU A 71 -2.88 15.97 12.20
N ALA A 72 -3.41 17.13 11.84
CA ALA A 72 -4.07 18.04 12.76
C ALA A 72 -5.54 18.22 12.39
N GLN A 73 -6.44 17.88 13.32
CA GLN A 73 -7.82 18.33 13.27
C GLN A 73 -7.96 19.53 14.21
N ASP A 74 -8.20 20.71 13.63
CA ASP A 74 -8.65 21.94 14.31
C ASP A 74 -7.88 22.35 15.59
N GLY A 75 -6.61 21.95 15.71
CA GLY A 75 -5.75 22.21 16.87
C GLY A 75 -6.19 21.57 18.20
N ARG A 76 -7.25 20.75 18.22
CA ARG A 76 -7.83 20.19 19.46
C ARG A 76 -7.45 18.73 19.74
N ARG A 77 -7.00 17.97 18.74
CA ARG A 77 -6.62 16.55 18.90
C ARG A 77 -5.11 16.35 18.99
N PRO A 78 -4.63 15.36 19.77
CA PRO A 78 -3.20 15.03 19.84
C PRO A 78 -2.69 14.52 18.48
N LEU A 79 -1.38 14.59 18.26
CA LEU A 79 -0.74 13.95 17.11
C LEU A 79 -0.89 12.41 17.22
N PRO A 80 -0.88 11.69 16.09
CA PRO A 80 -0.80 10.24 16.10
C PRO A 80 0.40 9.73 16.92
N ASP A 81 0.21 8.72 17.76
CA ASP A 81 1.33 7.98 18.37
C ASP A 81 2.19 7.33 17.30
N LEU A 82 1.54 6.78 16.26
CA LEU A 82 2.15 6.05 15.16
C LEU A 82 1.67 6.60 13.82
N VAL A 83 2.61 6.73 12.88
CA VAL A 83 2.34 6.98 11.46
C VAL A 83 2.92 5.82 10.67
N VAL A 84 2.06 5.06 10.00
CA VAL A 84 2.45 3.92 9.17
C VAL A 84 2.22 4.26 7.71
N MET A 85 3.25 4.14 6.87
CA MET A 85 3.17 4.45 5.45
C MET A 85 3.36 3.19 4.62
N SER A 86 2.39 2.89 3.76
CA SER A 86 2.41 1.86 2.74
C SER A 86 2.72 2.48 1.38
N LEU A 87 3.94 2.27 0.90
CA LEU A 87 4.45 2.96 -0.29
C LEU A 87 4.62 1.96 -1.43
N GLN A 88 4.12 2.31 -2.62
CA GLN A 88 4.24 1.52 -3.84
C GLN A 88 5.08 2.28 -4.85
N GLU A 89 5.76 1.55 -5.74
CA GLU A 89 6.68 2.14 -6.71
C GLU A 89 7.63 3.14 -6.03
N ILE A 90 8.17 2.80 -4.85
CA ILE A 90 8.94 3.75 -4.05
C ILE A 90 10.17 4.28 -4.78
N ALA A 91 10.79 3.45 -5.62
CA ALA A 91 12.01 3.75 -6.35
C ALA A 91 12.12 2.82 -7.56
N PRO A 92 13.05 3.08 -8.50
CA PRO A 92 13.34 2.15 -9.59
C PRO A 92 13.56 0.71 -9.11
N LEU A 93 13.17 -0.26 -9.94
CA LEU A 93 13.16 -1.69 -9.58
C LEU A 93 14.54 -2.19 -9.10
N SER A 94 15.62 -1.74 -9.74
CA SER A 94 16.99 -2.11 -9.37
C SER A 94 17.33 -1.70 -7.94
N TYR A 95 17.00 -0.48 -7.54
CA TYR A 95 17.26 0.05 -6.20
C TYR A 95 16.42 -0.70 -5.17
N SER A 96 15.16 -0.90 -5.50
CA SER A 96 14.19 -1.63 -4.71
C SER A 96 14.60 -3.08 -4.42
N PHE A 97 15.19 -3.78 -5.40
CA PHE A 97 15.71 -5.13 -5.20
C PHE A 97 16.95 -5.18 -4.31
N LEU A 98 17.81 -4.16 -4.39
CA LEU A 98 19.03 -4.06 -3.57
C LEU A 98 18.74 -3.63 -2.12
N GLY A 99 17.58 -3.01 -1.87
CA GLY A 99 17.04 -2.77 -0.53
C GLY A 99 17.52 -1.48 0.12
N GLU A 100 17.59 -1.50 1.45
CA GLU A 100 17.63 -0.31 2.31
C GLU A 100 18.71 0.71 1.96
N TRP A 101 19.91 0.28 1.59
CA TRP A 101 21.01 1.18 1.23
C TRP A 101 20.62 2.16 0.10
N PHE A 102 19.91 1.68 -0.93
CA PHE A 102 19.47 2.50 -2.05
C PHE A 102 18.15 3.22 -1.79
N LEU A 103 17.33 2.69 -0.87
CA LEU A 103 16.03 3.25 -0.52
C LEU A 103 16.10 4.32 0.58
N GLY A 104 17.22 4.43 1.30
CA GLY A 104 17.44 5.40 2.37
C GLY A 104 17.02 6.84 2.03
N PRO A 105 17.41 7.42 0.88
CA PRO A 105 16.98 8.77 0.50
C PRO A 105 15.47 8.90 0.32
N TYR A 106 14.80 7.88 -0.24
CA TYR A 106 13.36 7.86 -0.43
C TYR A 106 12.64 7.81 0.92
N TYR A 107 13.08 6.94 1.84
CA TYR A 107 12.51 6.85 3.19
C TYR A 107 12.71 8.13 4.01
N THR A 108 13.88 8.74 3.87
CA THR A 108 14.23 9.99 4.57
C THR A 108 13.32 11.13 4.14
N ALA A 109 13.02 11.25 2.85
CA ALA A 109 12.12 12.29 2.35
C ALA A 109 10.72 12.24 3.02
N PHE A 110 10.14 11.04 3.20
CA PHE A 110 8.88 10.88 3.92
C PHE A 110 8.99 11.27 5.40
N GLY A 111 10.09 10.91 6.06
CA GLY A 111 10.36 11.31 7.44
C GLY A 111 10.52 12.82 7.60
N ASP A 112 11.17 13.48 6.65
CA ASP A 112 11.37 14.92 6.64
C ASP A 112 10.03 15.64 6.38
N ALA A 113 9.23 15.18 5.42
CA ALA A 113 7.90 15.73 5.15
C ALA A 113 6.96 15.59 6.36
N LEU A 114 6.98 14.43 7.02
CA LEU A 114 6.22 14.19 8.25
C LEU A 114 6.63 15.15 9.38
N ASN A 115 7.92 15.31 9.62
CA ASN A 115 8.40 16.19 10.69
C ASN A 115 8.26 17.68 10.35
N LEU A 116 8.31 18.06 9.07
CA LEU A 116 7.97 19.40 8.61
C LEU A 116 6.51 19.74 8.91
N ALA A 117 5.58 18.82 8.57
CA ALA A 117 4.16 18.97 8.82
C ALA A 117 3.84 19.12 10.33
N VAL A 118 4.56 18.42 11.19
CA VAL A 118 4.44 18.55 12.65
C VAL A 118 4.95 19.90 13.15
N LYS A 119 6.14 20.33 12.70
CA LYS A 119 6.75 21.59 13.11
C LYS A 119 5.83 22.78 12.81
N GLU A 120 5.18 22.76 11.66
CA GLU A 120 4.24 23.82 11.26
C GLU A 120 2.91 23.77 12.04
N ASN A 121 2.50 22.60 12.53
CA ASN A 121 1.28 22.44 13.34
C ASN A 121 1.45 22.83 14.82
N GLN A 122 2.61 22.55 15.43
CA GLN A 122 2.82 22.69 16.89
C GLN A 122 3.98 23.60 17.29
N GLY A 123 4.69 24.21 16.33
CA GLY A 123 5.91 24.97 16.59
C GLY A 123 7.10 24.08 17.00
N GLU A 124 8.19 24.69 17.49
CA GLU A 124 9.43 23.96 17.87
C GLU A 124 9.31 23.08 19.12
N VAL A 125 8.18 23.14 19.83
CA VAL A 125 7.89 22.37 21.04
C VAL A 125 7.18 21.03 20.72
N GLY A 126 6.81 20.81 19.45
CA GLY A 126 6.19 19.56 18.99
C GLY A 126 7.15 18.37 19.06
N GLY A 127 6.61 17.18 19.36
CA GLY A 127 7.39 15.94 19.33
C GLY A 127 7.88 15.59 17.92
N ARG A 128 8.98 14.83 17.82
CA ARG A 128 9.58 14.43 16.54
C ARG A 128 9.30 12.95 16.26
N TYR A 129 8.79 12.65 15.08
CA TYR A 129 8.65 11.27 14.62
C TYR A 129 10.01 10.68 14.25
N THR A 130 10.27 9.47 14.74
CA THR A 130 11.44 8.67 14.37
C THR A 130 10.99 7.48 13.53
N LEU A 131 11.72 7.21 12.45
CA LEU A 131 11.56 5.98 11.67
C LEU A 131 12.03 4.80 12.53
N VAL A 132 11.09 3.98 13.00
CA VAL A 132 11.38 2.81 13.83
C VAL A 132 11.62 1.59 12.97
N LYS A 133 10.86 1.46 11.86
CA LYS A 133 10.99 0.33 10.95
C LYS A 133 10.80 0.74 9.50
N ALA A 134 11.69 0.28 8.65
CA ALA A 134 11.50 0.23 7.20
C ALA A 134 11.67 -1.20 6.71
N LYS A 135 10.76 -1.66 5.84
CA LYS A 135 10.84 -2.98 5.22
C LYS A 135 10.25 -2.93 3.83
N ASN A 136 10.88 -3.60 2.85
CA ASN A 136 10.38 -3.63 1.48
C ASN A 136 10.42 -5.04 0.87
N VAL A 137 9.57 -5.24 -0.14
CA VAL A 137 9.61 -6.34 -1.10
C VAL A 137 9.45 -5.75 -2.49
N GLY A 138 10.49 -5.94 -3.31
CA GLY A 138 10.74 -5.07 -4.47
C GLY A 138 10.33 -3.63 -4.20
N MET A 139 9.43 -3.08 -5.02
CA MET A 139 9.07 -1.66 -4.98
C MET A 139 7.96 -1.31 -3.97
N THR A 140 7.51 -2.27 -3.16
CA THR A 140 6.53 -2.06 -2.09
C THR A 140 7.24 -1.94 -0.76
N ALA A 141 7.07 -0.82 -0.06
CA ALA A 141 7.68 -0.55 1.23
C ALA A 141 6.63 -0.28 2.32
N LEU A 142 6.99 -0.62 3.56
CA LEU A 142 6.26 -0.30 4.77
C LEU A 142 7.19 0.46 5.71
N LEU A 143 6.78 1.66 6.10
CA LEU A 143 7.49 2.50 7.05
C LEU A 143 6.65 2.67 8.32
N ILE A 144 7.24 2.51 9.49
CA ILE A 144 6.61 2.78 10.79
C ILE A 144 7.38 3.91 11.45
N PHE A 145 6.73 5.05 11.59
CA PHE A 145 7.21 6.19 12.37
C PHE A 145 6.48 6.22 13.72
N ALA A 146 7.22 6.52 14.79
CA ALA A 146 6.65 6.66 16.12
C ALA A 146 7.03 8.01 16.72
N LEU A 147 6.06 8.64 17.38
CA LEU A 147 6.30 9.86 18.18
C LEU A 147 7.08 9.53 19.47
N HIS A 148 6.81 8.35 20.03
CA HIS A 148 7.45 7.78 21.21
C HIS A 148 7.93 6.36 20.89
N PRO A 149 9.08 6.19 20.21
CA PRO A 149 9.60 4.88 19.78
C PRO A 149 9.73 3.87 20.91
N GLU A 150 9.97 4.37 22.12
CA GLU A 150 10.15 3.56 23.32
C GLU A 150 8.86 2.89 23.85
N ARG A 151 7.70 3.19 23.23
CA ARG A 151 6.41 2.52 23.45
C ARG A 151 6.23 1.30 22.56
N LEU A 152 7.10 1.07 21.59
CA LEU A 152 7.08 -0.11 20.72
C LEU A 152 8.07 -1.16 21.23
N ASP A 153 7.65 -2.42 21.26
CA ASP A 153 8.56 -3.54 21.48
C ASP A 153 9.35 -3.83 20.19
N VAL A 154 10.39 -3.05 19.94
CA VAL A 154 11.23 -3.15 18.73
C VAL A 154 11.97 -4.50 18.67
N ASN A 155 12.33 -5.09 19.82
CA ASN A 155 13.02 -6.37 19.86
C ASN A 155 12.08 -7.55 19.55
N GLY A 156 10.79 -7.40 19.83
CA GLY A 156 9.73 -8.37 19.51
C GLY A 156 9.04 -8.14 18.17
N MET A 157 9.53 -7.22 17.32
CA MET A 157 8.93 -6.99 16.01
C MET A 157 9.07 -8.22 15.10
N GLU A 158 7.97 -8.62 14.49
CA GLU A 158 7.95 -9.70 13.49
C GLU A 158 7.78 -9.13 12.08
N GLU A 159 8.45 -9.73 11.10
CA GLU A 159 8.46 -9.26 9.72
C GLU A 159 8.17 -10.40 8.74
N ALA A 160 7.50 -10.06 7.64
CA ALA A 160 7.27 -10.97 6.54
C ALA A 160 7.21 -10.23 5.21
N GLU A 161 7.52 -10.92 4.13
CA GLU A 161 7.28 -10.45 2.77
C GLU A 161 6.78 -11.56 1.86
N VAL A 162 6.04 -11.21 0.82
CA VAL A 162 5.65 -12.09 -0.29
C VAL A 162 5.68 -11.33 -1.61
N GLY A 163 6.28 -11.91 -2.65
CA GLY A 163 6.24 -11.40 -4.01
C GLY A 163 5.12 -12.03 -4.84
N PHE A 164 4.62 -11.28 -5.83
CA PHE A 164 3.59 -11.72 -6.77
C PHE A 164 4.09 -11.93 -8.20
N GLY A 165 5.36 -11.66 -8.47
CA GLY A 165 5.98 -11.76 -9.78
C GLY A 165 6.31 -13.17 -10.22
N ALA A 166 6.88 -13.25 -11.42
CA ALA A 166 7.47 -14.48 -11.93
C ALA A 166 8.42 -15.10 -10.90
N ALA A 167 8.25 -16.40 -10.66
CA ALA A 167 9.01 -17.16 -9.66
C ALA A 167 8.95 -16.58 -8.22
N ASP A 168 7.81 -16.01 -7.84
CA ASP A 168 7.51 -15.36 -6.55
C ASP A 168 8.36 -14.10 -6.27
N MET A 169 8.95 -13.46 -7.29
CA MET A 169 9.71 -12.22 -7.16
C MET A 169 8.82 -10.99 -6.86
N GLY A 170 9.39 -9.95 -6.25
CA GLY A 170 8.68 -8.83 -5.65
C GLY A 170 8.45 -7.59 -6.50
N ASN A 171 8.42 -7.66 -7.84
CA ASN A 171 8.05 -6.46 -8.64
C ASN A 171 6.71 -5.87 -8.16
N LYS A 172 5.78 -6.77 -7.78
CA LYS A 172 4.64 -6.49 -6.92
C LYS A 172 4.69 -7.43 -5.72
N GLY A 173 4.10 -7.05 -4.60
CA GLY A 173 4.14 -7.88 -3.39
C GLY A 173 3.41 -7.29 -2.20
N ALA A 174 3.65 -7.90 -1.04
CA ALA A 174 3.23 -7.36 0.24
C ALA A 174 4.32 -7.52 1.31
N VAL A 175 4.39 -6.54 2.19
CA VAL A 175 5.23 -6.52 3.39
C VAL A 175 4.32 -6.53 4.59
N GLY A 176 4.60 -7.39 5.58
CA GLY A 176 3.93 -7.43 6.86
C GLY A 176 4.89 -7.08 7.99
N VAL A 177 4.45 -6.25 8.93
CA VAL A 177 5.14 -6.02 10.21
C VAL A 177 4.14 -6.15 11.35
N ARG A 178 4.49 -6.92 12.38
CA ARG A 178 3.74 -7.00 13.63
C ARG A 178 4.56 -6.43 14.78
N VAL A 179 3.92 -5.62 15.61
CA VAL A 179 4.54 -4.98 16.78
C VAL A 179 3.57 -4.85 17.94
N CYS A 180 4.07 -4.99 19.17
CA CYS A 180 3.33 -4.63 20.38
C CYS A 180 3.57 -3.16 20.74
N TYR A 181 2.49 -2.43 21.01
CA TYR A 181 2.51 -1.08 21.57
C TYR A 181 2.11 -1.11 23.04
N SER A 182 2.85 -0.40 23.90
CA SER A 182 2.50 -0.19 25.31
C SER A 182 2.83 1.25 25.76
N PRO A 183 1.89 1.97 26.38
CA PRO A 183 2.09 3.35 26.80
C PRO A 183 3.05 3.52 27.99
N SER A 184 3.35 2.45 28.75
CA SER A 184 4.26 2.50 29.89
C SER A 184 5.42 1.51 29.71
N LYS A 185 6.65 2.00 29.91
CA LYS A 185 7.83 1.12 30.01
C LYS A 185 7.66 0.18 31.21
N SER A 186 8.05 -1.07 31.01
CA SER A 186 8.16 -2.05 32.08
C SER A 186 9.22 -1.59 33.09
N SER A 187 8.81 -1.27 34.33
CA SER A 187 9.71 -1.45 35.47
C SER A 187 9.64 -2.92 35.87
N PRO A 188 10.78 -3.64 35.98
CA PRO A 188 10.79 -5.07 36.32
C PRO A 188 10.28 -5.41 37.74
N SER A 189 9.82 -4.42 38.52
CA SER A 189 9.40 -4.58 39.92
C SER A 189 7.91 -4.30 40.20
N SER A 190 7.10 -3.89 39.23
CA SER A 190 5.66 -3.67 39.45
C SER A 190 4.85 -4.89 39.03
N SER A 191 4.01 -5.39 39.94
CA SER A 191 3.02 -6.45 39.72
C SER A 191 2.30 -6.31 38.39
N SER A 192 2.20 -7.41 37.63
CA SER A 192 1.60 -7.55 36.29
C SER A 192 0.11 -7.22 36.17
N GLN A 193 -0.54 -6.75 37.24
CA GLN A 193 -1.93 -6.31 37.22
C GLN A 193 -2.02 -4.86 36.75
N GLY A 194 -2.48 -4.65 35.51
CA GLY A 194 -2.86 -3.33 34.99
C GLY A 194 -2.03 -2.80 33.82
N GLN A 195 -1.04 -3.54 33.32
CA GLN A 195 -0.28 -3.11 32.14
C GLN A 195 -1.15 -3.28 30.88
N GLN A 196 -1.39 -2.17 30.18
CA GLN A 196 -2.13 -2.17 28.92
C GLN A 196 -1.17 -2.22 27.74
N SER A 197 -1.54 -2.99 26.72
CA SER A 197 -0.79 -3.10 25.48
C SER A 197 -1.73 -3.55 24.36
N THR A 198 -1.39 -3.25 23.13
CA THR A 198 -2.11 -3.77 21.95
C THR A 198 -1.12 -4.28 20.92
N GLU A 199 -1.50 -5.31 20.18
CA GLU A 199 -0.69 -5.91 19.14
C GLU A 199 -1.21 -5.46 17.76
N LEU A 200 -0.35 -4.81 16.99
CA LEU A 200 -0.71 -4.20 15.71
C LEU A 200 0.03 -4.94 14.59
N THR A 201 -0.72 -5.43 13.60
CA THR A 201 -0.20 -6.02 12.37
C THR A 201 -0.50 -5.08 11.21
N PHE A 202 0.53 -4.61 10.52
CA PHE A 202 0.41 -3.76 9.35
C PHE A 202 0.87 -4.51 8.10
N VAL A 203 0.10 -4.39 7.02
CA VAL A 203 0.43 -4.95 5.71
C VAL A 203 0.42 -3.84 4.67
N ALA A 204 1.56 -3.60 4.03
CA ALA A 204 1.66 -2.78 2.83
C ALA A 204 1.60 -3.68 1.60
N THR A 205 0.83 -3.34 0.57
CA THR A 205 0.77 -4.16 -0.64
C THR A 205 0.64 -3.36 -1.93
N HIS A 206 1.07 -3.96 -3.04
CA HIS A 206 0.82 -3.50 -4.39
C HIS A 206 0.23 -4.65 -5.19
N LEU A 207 -1.07 -4.61 -5.52
CA LEU A 207 -1.74 -5.69 -6.23
C LEU A 207 -1.65 -5.52 -7.76
N ALA A 208 -2.05 -6.56 -8.51
CA ALA A 208 -2.01 -6.55 -9.97
C ALA A 208 -2.79 -5.38 -10.59
N ALA A 209 -2.09 -4.62 -11.44
CA ALA A 209 -2.61 -3.49 -12.19
C ALA A 209 -3.47 -3.92 -13.40
N MET A 210 -4.03 -2.95 -14.12
CA MET A 210 -4.92 -3.07 -15.29
C MET A 210 -6.37 -3.43 -14.95
N GLU A 211 -7.29 -2.96 -15.79
CA GLU A 211 -8.74 -3.10 -15.65
C GLU A 211 -9.15 -4.59 -15.59
N TRP A 212 -8.64 -5.41 -16.50
CA TRP A 212 -9.02 -6.82 -16.66
C TRP A 212 -8.48 -7.77 -15.59
N ASN A 213 -7.59 -7.32 -14.72
CA ASN A 213 -6.86 -8.17 -13.78
C ASN A 213 -7.56 -8.38 -12.42
N LEU A 214 -8.89 -8.22 -12.36
CA LEU A 214 -9.69 -8.41 -11.14
C LEU A 214 -9.42 -9.75 -10.45
N LYS A 215 -9.47 -10.85 -11.22
CA LYS A 215 -9.18 -12.20 -10.70
C LYS A 215 -7.75 -12.31 -10.15
N LYS A 216 -6.78 -11.66 -10.80
CA LYS A 216 -5.37 -11.66 -10.38
C LYS A 216 -5.21 -10.89 -9.06
N ARG A 217 -5.93 -9.77 -8.85
CA ARG A 217 -5.95 -9.04 -7.57
C ARG A 217 -6.50 -9.88 -6.42
N ASN A 218 -7.63 -10.56 -6.62
CA ASN A 218 -8.16 -11.48 -5.60
C ASN A 218 -7.19 -12.63 -5.31
N ALA A 219 -6.53 -13.15 -6.34
CA ALA A 219 -5.52 -14.18 -6.20
C ALA A 219 -4.25 -13.68 -5.47
N ASN A 220 -3.85 -12.42 -5.68
CA ASN A 220 -2.78 -11.77 -4.90
C ASN A 220 -3.18 -11.67 -3.44
N TRP A 221 -4.40 -11.22 -3.12
CA TRP A 221 -4.89 -11.22 -1.74
C TRP A 221 -4.84 -12.63 -1.11
N ARG A 222 -5.33 -13.66 -1.82
CA ARG A 222 -5.24 -15.05 -1.38
C ARG A 222 -3.79 -15.48 -1.09
N ALA A 223 -2.84 -15.08 -1.95
CA ALA A 223 -1.42 -15.35 -1.75
C ALA A 223 -0.86 -14.63 -0.51
N ILE A 224 -1.28 -13.40 -0.23
CA ILE A 224 -0.92 -12.69 1.01
C ILE A 224 -1.38 -13.50 2.23
N VAL A 225 -2.67 -13.83 2.30
CA VAL A 225 -3.23 -14.58 3.44
C VAL A 225 -2.51 -15.91 3.65
N SER A 226 -2.27 -16.65 2.56
CA SER A 226 -1.73 -18.01 2.62
C SER A 226 -0.21 -18.05 2.87
N LYS A 227 0.55 -17.07 2.38
CA LYS A 227 2.02 -17.12 2.35
C LYS A 227 2.73 -16.10 3.25
N LEU A 228 2.07 -15.00 3.63
CA LEU A 228 2.68 -13.94 4.46
C LEU A 228 2.66 -14.34 5.94
N THR A 229 3.52 -15.29 6.30
CA THR A 229 3.71 -15.74 7.69
C THR A 229 4.95 -15.12 8.32
N PHE A 230 4.88 -14.84 9.62
CA PHE A 230 5.92 -14.23 10.45
C PHE A 230 6.94 -15.25 10.99
N ALA A 231 6.61 -16.54 10.92
CA ALA A 231 7.53 -17.65 11.21
C ALA A 231 7.41 -18.75 10.16
N ASN A 232 8.41 -19.64 10.09
CA ASN A 232 8.38 -20.80 9.23
C ASN A 232 7.33 -21.81 9.73
N PRO A 233 6.26 -22.08 8.96
CA PRO A 233 5.22 -23.02 9.39
C PRO A 233 5.75 -24.42 9.71
N LEU A 234 6.77 -24.89 8.99
CA LEU A 234 7.41 -26.19 9.23
C LEU A 234 8.23 -26.23 10.53
N SER A 235 8.72 -25.07 10.99
CA SER A 235 9.40 -24.96 12.29
C SER A 235 8.40 -24.83 13.45
N VAL A 236 7.24 -24.24 13.21
CA VAL A 236 6.16 -24.13 14.19
C VAL A 236 5.47 -25.48 14.44
N LEU A 237 5.31 -26.28 13.38
CA LEU A 237 4.70 -27.61 13.43
C LEU A 237 5.68 -28.69 12.92
N PRO A 238 6.75 -29.00 13.68
CA PRO A 238 7.76 -29.96 13.24
C PRO A 238 7.17 -31.38 13.12
N GLY A 239 7.47 -32.06 12.01
CA GLY A 239 7.06 -33.44 11.76
C GLY A 239 5.58 -33.64 11.40
N VAL A 240 4.79 -32.57 11.34
CA VAL A 240 3.36 -32.65 10.96
C VAL A 240 3.20 -32.79 9.44
N PHE A 241 3.98 -32.01 8.68
CA PHE A 241 3.88 -31.99 7.22
C PHE A 241 4.98 -32.85 6.56
N PRO A 242 4.66 -33.61 5.51
CA PRO A 242 5.65 -34.42 4.80
C PRO A 242 6.70 -33.52 4.13
N ALA A 243 7.93 -34.02 4.02
CA ALA A 243 8.92 -33.35 3.18
C ALA A 243 8.44 -33.39 1.73
N LYS A 244 8.41 -32.25 1.04
CA LYS A 244 8.07 -32.22 -0.37
C LYS A 244 9.24 -32.79 -1.17
N GLU A 245 9.10 -34.00 -1.72
CA GLU A 245 10.13 -34.54 -2.62
C GLU A 245 10.35 -33.57 -3.80
N PRO A 246 11.60 -33.32 -4.20
CA PRO A 246 11.86 -32.53 -5.39
C PRO A 246 11.28 -33.26 -6.60
N LYS A 247 10.18 -32.73 -7.17
CA LYS A 247 9.67 -33.24 -8.45
C LYS A 247 10.79 -33.15 -9.47
N ALA A 248 11.23 -34.30 -9.98
CA ALA A 248 12.20 -34.37 -11.06
C ALA A 248 11.71 -33.48 -12.21
N HIS A 249 12.52 -32.51 -12.61
CA HIS A 249 12.25 -31.71 -13.79
C HIS A 249 12.24 -32.65 -14.99
N HIS A 250 11.04 -32.96 -15.51
CA HIS A 250 10.94 -33.54 -16.84
C HIS A 250 11.35 -32.43 -17.81
N ASP A 251 12.58 -32.54 -18.30
CA ASP A 251 13.14 -31.68 -19.33
C ASP A 251 12.20 -31.72 -20.53
N ARG A 252 11.42 -30.65 -20.74
CA ARG A 252 10.64 -30.43 -21.97
C ARG A 252 11.48 -29.64 -22.97
N SER A 253 12.72 -30.05 -23.16
CA SER A 253 13.59 -29.67 -24.27
C SER A 253 13.22 -30.50 -25.52
N GLY A 254 11.98 -30.35 -25.99
CA GLY A 254 11.54 -30.82 -27.30
C GLY A 254 11.42 -29.63 -28.26
N PRO A 255 11.92 -29.72 -29.52
CA PRO A 255 11.87 -28.61 -30.46
C PRO A 255 10.45 -28.44 -31.01
N GLY A 256 9.62 -27.69 -30.31
CA GLY A 256 8.29 -27.29 -30.77
C GLY A 256 8.40 -26.10 -31.73
N LYS A 257 8.07 -26.33 -33.01
CA LYS A 257 7.93 -25.31 -34.04
C LYS A 257 6.79 -24.34 -33.69
N HIS A 258 7.10 -23.23 -33.04
CA HIS A 258 6.24 -22.05 -33.02
C HIS A 258 7.03 -20.87 -33.55
N SER A 259 6.65 -20.40 -34.74
CA SER A 259 7.16 -19.16 -35.31
C SER A 259 6.83 -17.99 -34.37
N PRO A 260 7.75 -17.05 -34.13
CA PRO A 260 7.42 -15.85 -33.36
C PRO A 260 6.36 -15.03 -34.11
N PRO A 261 5.42 -14.36 -33.41
CA PRO A 261 4.53 -13.40 -34.03
C PRO A 261 5.35 -12.20 -34.56
N PRO A 262 4.86 -11.49 -35.59
CA PRO A 262 5.62 -10.40 -36.19
C PRO A 262 5.80 -9.26 -35.17
N LEU A 263 7.03 -8.76 -35.10
CA LEU A 263 7.40 -7.54 -34.38
C LEU A 263 6.64 -6.36 -35.02
N VAL A 264 5.53 -5.97 -34.41
CA VAL A 264 4.93 -4.66 -34.70
C VAL A 264 5.77 -3.63 -33.95
N ALA A 265 6.56 -2.86 -34.69
CA ALA A 265 7.24 -1.69 -34.17
C ALA A 265 6.19 -0.69 -33.65
N ARG A 266 6.00 -0.64 -32.33
CA ARG A 266 5.20 0.40 -31.67
C ARG A 266 6.13 1.53 -31.25
N THR A 267 6.07 2.62 -31.99
CA THR A 267 6.71 3.90 -31.67
C THR A 267 5.81 4.68 -30.73
N GLY A 268 5.97 4.47 -29.42
CA GLY A 268 5.29 5.24 -28.37
C GLY A 268 6.01 4.97 -27.04
N SER A 269 6.12 5.98 -26.17
CA SER A 269 6.70 5.81 -24.83
C SER A 269 5.85 4.81 -24.04
N MET A 270 6.45 3.69 -23.64
CA MET A 270 5.79 2.64 -22.87
C MET A 270 5.54 3.14 -21.44
N ASP A 271 4.33 2.96 -20.91
CA ASP A 271 3.97 3.36 -19.53
C ASP A 271 4.60 2.38 -18.51
N SER A 272 4.93 2.88 -17.32
CA SER A 272 5.57 2.09 -16.25
C SER A 272 4.74 0.86 -15.84
N SER A 273 3.41 0.98 -15.91
CA SER A 273 2.46 -0.10 -15.63
C SER A 273 2.43 -1.20 -16.69
N GLU A 274 2.81 -0.89 -17.94
CA GLU A 274 2.89 -1.86 -19.05
C GLU A 274 4.22 -2.62 -19.05
N GLU A 275 5.31 -2.01 -18.58
CA GLU A 275 6.59 -2.70 -18.36
C GLU A 275 6.47 -3.81 -17.29
N GLU A 276 5.62 -3.63 -16.29
CA GLU A 276 5.41 -4.60 -15.20
C GLU A 276 4.61 -5.84 -15.61
N ASP A 277 3.77 -5.75 -16.65
CA ASP A 277 3.03 -6.90 -17.20
C ASP A 277 3.79 -7.57 -18.37
N ALA A 278 5.07 -7.19 -18.58
CA ALA A 278 5.93 -7.88 -19.54
C ALA A 278 6.00 -9.39 -19.22
N PRO A 279 5.99 -10.28 -20.23
CA PRO A 279 5.89 -11.73 -20.03
C PRO A 279 6.98 -12.35 -19.14
N LEU A 280 8.11 -11.65 -18.96
CA LEU A 280 9.24 -12.08 -18.12
C LEU A 280 9.03 -11.81 -16.62
N LEU A 281 8.07 -10.95 -16.24
CA LEU A 281 7.87 -10.48 -14.86
C LEU A 281 6.52 -10.90 -14.26
N SER A 282 5.54 -11.28 -15.07
CA SER A 282 4.21 -11.68 -14.62
C SER A 282 4.07 -13.20 -14.43
N PRO A 283 3.49 -13.70 -13.31
CA PRO A 283 3.11 -15.10 -13.20
C PRO A 283 1.88 -15.41 -14.08
N PRO A 284 1.59 -16.69 -14.36
CA PRO A 284 0.32 -17.09 -14.97
C PRO A 284 -0.89 -16.59 -14.14
N SER A 285 -2.00 -16.31 -14.82
CA SER A 285 -3.25 -15.75 -14.26
C SER A 285 -3.92 -16.61 -13.17
N THR A 286 -3.41 -17.81 -12.97
CA THR A 286 -3.80 -18.75 -11.93
C THR A 286 -2.54 -19.10 -11.14
N PHE A 287 -2.51 -18.76 -9.84
CA PHE A 287 -1.67 -19.54 -8.95
C PHE A 287 -2.20 -20.98 -9.04
N PRO A 288 -1.35 -21.97 -9.36
CA PRO A 288 -1.81 -23.34 -9.35
C PRO A 288 -2.39 -23.58 -7.95
N ILE A 289 -3.70 -23.84 -7.91
CA ILE A 289 -4.29 -24.59 -6.82
C ILE A 289 -3.39 -25.80 -6.76
N THR A 290 -2.66 -25.99 -5.67
CA THR A 290 -2.20 -27.32 -5.33
C THR A 290 -3.50 -28.10 -5.22
N THR A 291 -3.86 -28.77 -6.33
CA THR A 291 -4.87 -29.82 -6.37
C THR A 291 -4.67 -30.61 -5.11
N GLU A 292 -5.73 -30.71 -4.31
CA GLU A 292 -5.80 -31.49 -3.08
C GLU A 292 -4.93 -32.74 -3.27
N ASP A 293 -3.71 -32.65 -2.77
CA ASP A 293 -2.86 -33.81 -2.65
C ASP A 293 -3.48 -34.48 -1.43
N ASP A 294 -4.04 -35.66 -1.61
CA ASP A 294 -4.74 -36.51 -0.62
C ASP A 294 -3.82 -36.87 0.59
N SER A 295 -2.65 -36.25 0.65
CA SER A 295 -1.58 -36.33 1.64
C SER A 295 -1.52 -35.13 2.59
N THR A 296 -2.45 -34.17 2.51
CA THR A 296 -2.48 -33.02 3.44
C THR A 296 -2.97 -33.48 4.82
N PRO A 297 -2.14 -33.41 5.90
CA PRO A 297 -2.51 -33.94 7.20
C PRO A 297 -3.70 -33.18 7.79
N THR A 298 -4.64 -33.90 8.41
CA THR A 298 -5.73 -33.27 9.16
C THR A 298 -5.16 -32.64 10.43
N LEU A 299 -5.22 -31.31 10.52
CA LEU A 299 -4.68 -30.56 11.66
C LEU A 299 -5.64 -30.54 12.85
N THR A 300 -5.09 -30.71 14.06
CA THR A 300 -5.83 -30.49 15.32
C THR A 300 -6.20 -29.02 15.50
N PRO A 301 -7.20 -28.67 16.33
CA PRO A 301 -7.52 -27.28 16.64
C PRO A 301 -6.32 -26.47 17.15
N SER A 302 -5.49 -27.07 18.01
CA SER A 302 -4.26 -26.45 18.52
C SER A 302 -3.24 -26.14 17.41
N GLN A 303 -3.03 -27.07 16.48
CA GLN A 303 -2.14 -26.88 15.33
C GLN A 303 -2.65 -25.77 14.38
N LYS A 304 -3.97 -25.74 14.11
CA LYS A 304 -4.59 -24.66 13.33
C LYS A 304 -4.38 -23.31 13.99
N ARG A 305 -4.54 -23.23 15.31
CA ARG A 305 -4.29 -22.01 16.08
C ARG A 305 -2.84 -21.55 16.00
N GLN A 306 -1.88 -22.47 16.13
CA GLN A 306 -0.45 -22.14 16.00
C GLN A 306 -0.09 -21.58 14.60
N LEU A 307 -0.67 -22.14 13.53
CA LEU A 307 -0.50 -21.58 12.18
C LEU A 307 -1.18 -20.23 12.02
N GLN A 308 -2.35 -20.05 12.63
CA GLN A 308 -3.05 -18.78 12.60
C GLN A 308 -2.28 -17.69 13.34
N ASP A 309 -1.65 -18.01 14.47
CA ASP A 309 -0.87 -17.06 15.27
C ASP A 309 0.33 -16.49 14.50
N ILE A 310 0.90 -17.25 13.58
CA ILE A 310 2.01 -16.77 12.73
C ILE A 310 1.54 -16.10 11.43
N SER A 311 0.24 -16.06 11.16
CA SER A 311 -0.35 -15.43 9.97
C SER A 311 -0.78 -13.99 10.25
N ILE A 312 -1.09 -13.20 9.22
CA ILE A 312 -1.68 -11.85 9.42
C ILE A 312 -3.06 -11.86 10.10
N PHE A 313 -3.71 -13.02 10.19
CA PHE A 313 -5.03 -13.21 10.83
C PHE A 313 -4.93 -13.67 12.30
N LYS A 314 -3.82 -13.40 12.98
CA LYS A 314 -3.68 -13.65 14.42
C LYS A 314 -4.83 -12.98 15.19
N PRO A 315 -5.65 -13.74 15.95
CA PRO A 315 -6.85 -13.20 16.57
C PRO A 315 -6.57 -12.08 17.57
N SER A 316 -5.44 -12.12 18.28
CA SER A 316 -5.07 -11.10 19.28
C SER A 316 -4.56 -9.79 18.69
N SER A 317 -4.47 -9.66 17.36
CA SER A 317 -3.88 -8.50 16.71
C SER A 317 -4.88 -7.74 15.83
N HIS A 318 -4.87 -6.41 15.98
CA HIS A 318 -5.51 -5.51 15.03
C HIS A 318 -4.73 -5.58 13.71
N LEU A 319 -5.43 -5.82 12.60
CA LEU A 319 -4.84 -5.91 11.27
C LEU A 319 -5.19 -4.66 10.48
N PHE A 320 -4.19 -4.04 9.86
CA PHE A 320 -4.33 -2.97 8.89
C PHE A 320 -3.72 -3.41 7.57
N VAL A 321 -4.44 -3.25 6.47
CA VAL A 321 -3.91 -3.47 5.12
C VAL A 321 -4.08 -2.17 4.35
N ALA A 322 -2.99 -1.65 3.82
CA ALA A 322 -2.98 -0.45 3.02
C ALA A 322 -2.17 -0.66 1.74
N GLY A 323 -2.52 0.05 0.68
CA GLY A 323 -1.76 -0.03 -0.56
C GLY A 323 -2.47 0.50 -1.79
N ASP A 324 -1.74 0.52 -2.91
CA ASP A 324 -2.31 0.46 -4.24
C ASP A 324 -2.86 -0.95 -4.48
N LEU A 325 -4.13 -1.12 -4.14
CA LEU A 325 -4.88 -2.35 -4.31
C LEU A 325 -5.34 -2.54 -5.76
N ASN A 326 -5.20 -1.52 -6.61
CA ASN A 326 -5.42 -1.55 -8.04
C ASN A 326 -6.83 -2.01 -8.51
N TYR A 327 -7.82 -2.10 -7.61
CA TYR A 327 -9.21 -2.32 -8.00
C TYR A 327 -9.70 -1.12 -8.80
N ARG A 328 -10.49 -1.40 -9.83
CA ARG A 328 -10.97 -0.42 -10.80
C ARG A 328 -12.48 -0.30 -10.72
N ILE A 329 -13.06 0.57 -11.53
CA ILE A 329 -14.53 0.67 -11.69
C ILE A 329 -15.06 -0.11 -12.91
N SER A 330 -14.17 -0.77 -13.66
CA SER A 330 -14.49 -1.57 -14.85
C SER A 330 -13.39 -2.58 -15.15
N SER A 331 -13.74 -3.65 -15.85
CA SER A 331 -12.82 -4.68 -16.35
C SER A 331 -12.22 -4.35 -17.72
N THR A 332 -12.63 -3.25 -18.35
CA THR A 332 -12.11 -2.77 -19.64
C THR A 332 -11.72 -1.30 -19.55
N THR A 333 -10.84 -0.86 -20.45
CA THR A 333 -10.49 0.56 -20.60
C THR A 333 -11.71 1.39 -21.04
N PRO A 334 -11.70 2.72 -20.84
CA PRO A 334 -12.78 3.60 -21.29
C PRO A 334 -12.86 3.63 -22.82
N PRO A 335 -14.05 3.43 -23.42
CA PRO A 335 -14.26 3.72 -24.83
C PRO A 335 -14.04 5.21 -25.16
N PRO A 336 -13.73 5.56 -26.42
CA PRO A 336 -13.65 6.95 -26.85
C PRO A 336 -14.94 7.72 -26.54
N GLY A 337 -14.81 8.95 -26.02
CA GLY A 337 -15.96 9.80 -25.66
C GLY A 337 -16.64 9.46 -24.33
N SER A 338 -16.03 8.59 -23.51
CA SER A 338 -16.52 8.31 -22.16
C SER A 338 -16.51 9.57 -21.28
N SER A 339 -17.59 9.79 -20.52
CA SER A 339 -17.61 10.79 -19.45
C SER A 339 -16.80 10.31 -18.24
N PHE A 340 -16.00 11.20 -17.68
CA PHE A 340 -15.21 10.94 -16.47
C PHE A 340 -15.83 11.62 -15.23
N PRO A 341 -15.46 11.15 -14.03
CA PRO A 341 -15.92 11.77 -12.78
C PRO A 341 -15.61 13.26 -12.71
N SER A 342 -16.58 14.02 -12.18
CA SER A 342 -16.42 15.42 -11.79
C SER A 342 -16.31 15.53 -10.27
N PHE A 343 -15.60 16.56 -9.81
CA PHE A 343 -15.55 16.97 -8.41
C PHE A 343 -16.60 18.04 -8.06
N ASP A 344 -17.31 18.58 -9.06
CA ASP A 344 -18.39 19.53 -8.85
C ASP A 344 -19.62 18.81 -8.24
N PRO A 345 -20.06 19.19 -7.02
CA PRO A 345 -21.23 18.58 -6.37
C PRO A 345 -22.53 18.74 -7.15
N SER A 346 -22.62 19.72 -8.05
CA SER A 346 -23.79 19.95 -8.89
C SER A 346 -23.80 19.12 -10.19
N SER A 347 -22.69 18.44 -10.51
CA SER A 347 -22.57 17.64 -11.73
C SER A 347 -23.31 16.32 -11.62
N GLU A 348 -24.04 15.94 -12.68
CA GLU A 348 -24.60 14.57 -12.82
C GLU A 348 -23.51 13.49 -12.87
N HIS A 349 -22.27 13.90 -13.21
CA HIS A 349 -21.10 13.05 -13.22
C HIS A 349 -20.26 13.18 -11.95
N HIS A 350 -20.83 13.70 -10.85
CA HIS A 350 -20.14 13.75 -9.56
C HIS A 350 -19.57 12.36 -9.20
N TYR A 351 -18.33 12.32 -8.69
CA TYR A 351 -17.57 11.09 -8.51
C TYR A 351 -18.29 10.00 -7.72
N SER A 352 -19.17 10.37 -6.78
CA SER A 352 -19.92 9.40 -5.97
C SER A 352 -20.78 8.47 -6.82
N THR A 353 -21.27 8.93 -7.99
CA THR A 353 -22.04 8.11 -8.92
C THR A 353 -21.21 7.00 -9.56
N PHE A 354 -19.90 7.21 -9.74
CA PHE A 354 -18.96 6.24 -10.27
C PHE A 354 -18.46 5.27 -9.20
N PHE A 355 -18.37 5.70 -7.94
CA PHE A 355 -17.93 4.85 -6.83
C PHE A 355 -18.82 3.62 -6.62
N SER A 356 -20.11 3.71 -7.01
CA SER A 356 -21.04 2.57 -7.02
C SER A 356 -20.56 1.35 -7.83
N ARG A 357 -19.58 1.53 -8.73
CA ARG A 357 -18.99 0.49 -9.58
C ARG A 357 -17.64 -0.01 -9.07
N ASP A 358 -17.20 0.43 -7.89
CA ASP A 358 -15.91 0.08 -7.32
C ASP A 358 -15.78 -1.44 -7.09
N GLN A 359 -14.86 -2.07 -7.82
CA GLN A 359 -14.66 -3.52 -7.73
C GLN A 359 -14.22 -3.97 -6.34
N LEU A 360 -13.43 -3.17 -5.59
CA LEU A 360 -13.01 -3.59 -4.25
C LEU A 360 -14.22 -3.71 -3.32
N THR A 361 -15.08 -2.69 -3.33
CA THR A 361 -16.30 -2.68 -2.52
C THR A 361 -17.19 -3.89 -2.86
N GLU A 362 -17.44 -4.13 -4.16
CA GLU A 362 -18.25 -5.29 -4.59
C GLU A 362 -17.63 -6.63 -4.17
N GLU A 363 -16.34 -6.84 -4.46
CA GLU A 363 -15.66 -8.11 -4.17
C GLU A 363 -15.52 -8.36 -2.66
N ARG A 364 -15.30 -7.32 -1.85
CA ARG A 364 -15.21 -7.41 -0.39
C ARG A 364 -16.56 -7.74 0.23
N LEU A 365 -17.62 -7.03 -0.16
CA LEU A 365 -18.98 -7.28 0.35
C LEU A 365 -19.50 -8.66 -0.06
N ALA A 366 -19.08 -9.15 -1.23
CA ALA A 366 -19.39 -10.51 -1.67
C ALA A 366 -18.49 -11.59 -1.04
N GLY A 367 -17.59 -11.23 -0.12
CA GLY A 367 -16.72 -12.17 0.58
C GLY A 367 -15.72 -12.90 -0.33
N ARG A 368 -15.30 -12.29 -1.44
CA ARG A 368 -14.32 -12.87 -2.39
C ARG A 368 -12.89 -12.42 -2.11
N THR A 369 -12.73 -11.34 -1.36
CA THR A 369 -11.45 -10.71 -1.03
C THR A 369 -11.57 -9.97 0.31
N PHE A 370 -10.44 -9.64 0.95
CA PHE A 370 -10.38 -8.89 2.21
C PHE A 370 -11.35 -9.38 3.31
N HIS A 371 -11.50 -10.71 3.44
CA HIS A 371 -12.45 -11.35 4.36
C HIS A 371 -12.31 -10.84 5.80
N GLY A 372 -13.43 -10.46 6.42
CA GLY A 372 -13.47 -9.99 7.81
C GLY A 372 -12.81 -8.62 8.04
N MET A 373 -12.52 -7.88 6.95
CA MET A 373 -12.00 -6.53 7.02
C MET A 373 -13.07 -5.49 6.70
N GLU A 374 -12.96 -4.38 7.43
CA GLU A 374 -13.77 -3.18 7.30
C GLU A 374 -13.00 -2.10 6.56
N GLU A 375 -13.75 -1.16 6.01
CA GLU A 375 -13.22 0.04 5.39
C GLU A 375 -14.14 1.19 5.79
N ALA A 376 -13.56 2.32 6.19
CA ALA A 376 -14.32 3.52 6.49
C ALA A 376 -15.00 4.05 5.21
N GLU A 377 -16.07 4.83 5.38
CA GLU A 377 -16.78 5.42 4.23
C GLU A 377 -15.84 6.25 3.35
N VAL A 378 -15.82 5.95 2.05
CA VAL A 378 -15.00 6.67 1.06
C VAL A 378 -15.75 7.93 0.63
N GLY A 379 -15.39 9.05 1.24
CA GLY A 379 -15.94 10.38 0.94
C GLY A 379 -15.05 11.26 0.06
N PHE A 380 -14.11 10.68 -0.68
CA PHE A 380 -13.18 11.40 -1.56
C PHE A 380 -13.24 10.87 -3.00
N GLY A 381 -12.87 11.68 -3.98
CA GLY A 381 -12.86 11.28 -5.40
C GLY A 381 -11.71 10.33 -5.78
N PRO A 382 -11.66 9.85 -7.04
CA PRO A 382 -10.69 8.86 -7.50
C PRO A 382 -9.24 9.28 -7.24
N THR A 383 -8.37 8.33 -6.93
CA THR A 383 -6.96 8.59 -6.61
C THR A 383 -6.02 8.26 -7.76
N TYR A 384 -6.54 7.72 -8.87
CA TYR A 384 -5.80 7.32 -10.08
C TYR A 384 -6.71 7.43 -11.30
N LYS A 385 -6.26 7.65 -12.54
CA LYS A 385 -4.92 8.02 -13.01
C LYS A 385 -4.92 9.48 -13.44
N TYR A 386 -4.03 10.28 -12.87
CA TYR A 386 -3.88 11.69 -13.19
C TYR A 386 -2.78 11.90 -14.23
N ASP A 387 -3.06 12.70 -15.25
CA ASP A 387 -2.05 13.34 -16.09
C ASP A 387 -1.69 14.68 -15.44
N VAL A 388 -0.51 14.78 -14.84
CA VAL A 388 0.04 16.05 -14.36
C VAL A 388 0.55 16.87 -15.54
N LEU A 389 0.11 18.12 -15.64
CA LEU A 389 0.46 19.03 -16.73
C LEU A 389 1.54 20.02 -16.31
N SER A 390 2.28 20.57 -17.28
CA SER A 390 3.29 21.60 -17.01
C SER A 390 2.70 23.01 -16.91
N GLY A 391 1.40 23.17 -17.17
CA GLY A 391 0.71 24.45 -17.17
C GLY A 391 -0.81 24.28 -17.20
N PRO A 392 -1.57 25.38 -17.07
CA PRO A 392 -3.01 25.34 -16.86
C PRO A 392 -3.81 24.89 -18.09
N THR A 393 -3.29 25.09 -19.30
CA THR A 393 -4.03 24.83 -20.55
C THR A 393 -4.38 23.35 -20.68
N GLY A 394 -5.68 23.05 -20.70
CA GLY A 394 -6.22 21.69 -20.81
C GLY A 394 -6.29 20.93 -19.48
N ALA A 395 -6.04 21.60 -18.35
CA ALA A 395 -6.25 21.04 -17.01
C ALA A 395 -7.75 21.09 -16.64
N GLU A 396 -8.21 20.12 -15.85
CA GLU A 396 -9.57 20.15 -15.27
C GLU A 396 -9.72 21.33 -14.28
N ASN A 397 -8.64 21.70 -13.59
CA ASN A 397 -8.56 22.85 -12.68
C ASN A 397 -7.92 24.10 -13.32
N GLU A 398 -8.04 24.26 -14.64
CA GLU A 398 -7.41 25.35 -15.41
C GLU A 398 -7.68 26.75 -14.84
N GLU A 399 -8.92 27.05 -14.46
CA GLU A 399 -9.30 28.36 -13.91
C GLU A 399 -8.63 28.63 -12.56
N ALA A 400 -8.61 27.65 -11.66
CA ALA A 400 -7.98 27.77 -10.34
C ALA A 400 -6.47 28.01 -10.49
N VAL A 401 -5.81 27.23 -11.35
CA VAL A 401 -4.37 27.37 -11.61
C VAL A 401 -4.05 28.74 -12.24
N ARG A 402 -4.86 29.24 -13.18
CA ARG A 402 -4.66 30.58 -13.78
C ARG A 402 -4.82 31.72 -12.77
N ARG A 403 -5.71 31.57 -11.79
CA ARG A 403 -5.87 32.53 -10.69
C ARG A 403 -4.73 32.45 -9.65
N GLY A 404 -3.84 31.46 -9.77
CA GLY A 404 -2.78 31.23 -8.79
C GLY A 404 -3.30 30.66 -7.48
N SER A 405 -4.37 29.84 -7.55
CA SER A 405 -4.92 29.15 -6.38
C SER A 405 -3.84 28.35 -5.65
N MET A 406 -3.99 28.29 -4.33
CA MET A 406 -3.10 27.58 -3.44
C MET A 406 -3.90 26.52 -2.69
N VAL A 407 -3.39 25.29 -2.64
CA VAL A 407 -3.95 24.19 -1.86
C VAL A 407 -2.98 23.89 -0.73
N ASP A 408 -3.44 23.93 0.52
CA ASP A 408 -2.59 23.79 1.73
C ASP A 408 -1.39 24.75 1.78
N GLY A 409 -1.50 25.92 1.13
CA GLY A 409 -0.43 26.91 1.08
C GLY A 409 0.66 26.62 0.03
N VAL A 410 0.48 25.63 -0.85
CA VAL A 410 1.32 25.38 -2.02
C VAL A 410 0.54 25.59 -3.31
N LYS A 411 1.24 25.89 -4.42
CA LYS A 411 0.60 26.14 -5.70
C LYS A 411 -0.18 24.91 -6.15
N GLU A 412 -1.39 25.12 -6.62
CA GLU A 412 -2.21 24.04 -7.13
C GLU A 412 -1.59 23.42 -8.40
N VAL A 413 -1.46 22.10 -8.41
CA VAL A 413 -0.91 21.34 -9.54
C VAL A 413 -1.96 21.29 -10.65
N PRO A 414 -1.65 21.67 -11.90
CA PRO A 414 -2.58 21.48 -13.02
C PRO A 414 -2.63 20.00 -13.41
N TRP A 415 -3.84 19.44 -13.46
CA TRP A 415 -4.04 18.03 -13.76
C TRP A 415 -5.29 17.80 -14.61
N LYS A 416 -5.35 16.62 -15.23
CA LYS A 416 -6.59 16.05 -15.78
C LYS A 416 -6.58 14.54 -15.60
N PHE A 417 -7.71 13.87 -15.82
CA PHE A 417 -7.72 12.42 -15.85
C PHE A 417 -7.12 11.87 -17.15
N ALA A 418 -6.36 10.79 -17.04
CA ALA A 418 -5.77 10.12 -18.19
C ALA A 418 -6.86 9.45 -19.05
N GLY A 419 -7.00 9.89 -20.31
CA GLY A 419 -8.09 9.43 -21.20
C GLY A 419 -8.11 7.93 -21.53
N HIS A 420 -7.01 7.21 -21.28
CA HIS A 420 -6.87 5.79 -21.59
C HIS A 420 -7.13 4.88 -20.38
N ARG A 421 -7.40 5.44 -19.20
CA ARG A 421 -7.72 4.72 -17.96
C ARG A 421 -9.02 5.26 -17.37
N TRP A 422 -9.81 4.37 -16.78
CA TRP A 422 -10.90 4.85 -15.93
C TRP A 422 -10.31 5.46 -14.66
N PRO A 423 -10.78 6.64 -14.24
CA PRO A 423 -10.50 7.11 -12.90
C PRO A 423 -11.02 6.11 -11.85
N ALA A 424 -10.19 5.75 -10.88
CA ALA A 424 -10.46 4.70 -9.90
C ALA A 424 -9.89 5.02 -8.51
N TRP A 425 -10.41 4.32 -7.50
CA TRP A 425 -9.96 4.35 -6.10
C TRP A 425 -9.01 3.19 -5.83
N THR A 426 -7.82 3.30 -6.42
CA THR A 426 -6.79 2.25 -6.34
C THR A 426 -6.13 2.17 -4.98
N ASP A 427 -6.01 3.31 -4.29
CA ASP A 427 -5.25 3.47 -3.05
C ASP A 427 -6.20 3.41 -1.85
N ARG A 428 -6.06 2.39 -0.99
CA ARG A 428 -7.09 2.06 0.03
C ARG A 428 -6.48 1.66 1.36
N VAL A 429 -7.25 1.81 2.43
CA VAL A 429 -6.88 1.39 3.80
C VAL A 429 -8.04 0.61 4.42
N LEU A 430 -7.79 -0.65 4.73
CA LEU A 430 -8.74 -1.55 5.37
C LEU A 430 -8.20 -1.99 6.72
N TYR A 431 -9.11 -2.31 7.64
CA TYR A 431 -8.73 -2.71 8.98
C TYR A 431 -9.64 -3.80 9.55
N SER A 432 -9.18 -4.51 10.58
CA SER A 432 -9.95 -5.52 11.30
C SER A 432 -9.47 -5.58 12.75
N ALA A 433 -10.39 -5.42 13.70
CA ALA A 433 -10.05 -5.42 15.12
C ALA A 433 -9.50 -6.78 15.57
N ALA A 434 -8.78 -6.78 16.70
CA ALA A 434 -8.49 -8.02 17.40
C ALA A 434 -9.80 -8.65 17.92
N ALA A 435 -9.86 -9.98 17.97
CA ALA A 435 -11.03 -10.72 18.43
C ALA A 435 -11.32 -10.41 19.90
N GLY A 436 -12.58 -10.09 20.21
CA GLY A 436 -13.02 -9.73 21.55
C GLY A 436 -12.68 -8.30 21.99
N GLU A 437 -12.03 -7.51 21.13
CA GLU A 437 -11.81 -6.08 21.38
C GLU A 437 -12.93 -5.21 20.79
N GLY A 438 -13.09 -4.01 21.35
CA GLY A 438 -14.03 -3.03 20.83
C GLY A 438 -13.69 -2.56 19.42
N GLU A 439 -14.71 -2.04 18.72
CA GLU A 439 -14.59 -1.45 17.39
C GLU A 439 -13.57 -0.30 17.36
N MET A 440 -12.75 -0.21 16.32
CA MET A 440 -11.82 0.92 16.16
C MET A 440 -12.58 2.19 15.78
N GLU A 441 -12.19 3.34 16.35
CA GLU A 441 -12.84 4.61 16.01
C GLU A 441 -12.14 5.23 14.79
N THR A 442 -12.85 5.35 13.68
CA THR A 442 -12.39 6.17 12.55
C THR A 442 -12.57 7.65 12.89
N VAL A 443 -11.48 8.40 12.86
CA VAL A 443 -11.47 9.86 13.01
C VAL A 443 -11.59 10.54 11.64
N ARG A 444 -10.85 10.06 10.64
CA ARG A 444 -10.90 10.59 9.28
C ARG A 444 -10.42 9.55 8.27
N TYR A 445 -11.05 9.52 7.10
CA TYR A 445 -10.58 8.76 5.94
C TYR A 445 -10.63 9.67 4.72
N GLY A 446 -9.50 9.90 4.06
CA GLY A 446 -9.39 10.94 3.03
C GLY A 446 -8.20 10.74 2.11
N SER A 447 -8.10 11.61 1.11
CA SER A 447 -6.95 11.69 0.20
C SER A 447 -6.26 13.05 0.28
N LEU A 448 -4.95 13.05 0.11
CA LEU A 448 -4.17 14.27 -0.06
C LEU A 448 -4.40 14.86 -1.46
N PRO A 449 -4.12 16.15 -1.68
CA PRO A 449 -4.15 16.77 -3.01
C PRO A 449 -3.20 16.12 -4.02
N VAL A 450 -3.39 16.47 -5.30
CA VAL A 450 -2.51 16.04 -6.40
C VAL A 450 -1.13 16.63 -6.22
N VAL A 451 -0.10 15.82 -6.44
CA VAL A 451 1.32 16.22 -6.40
C VAL A 451 1.95 15.98 -7.77
N GLU A 452 2.99 16.73 -8.12
CA GLU A 452 3.64 16.59 -9.43
C GLU A 452 4.40 15.26 -9.59
N SER A 453 4.83 14.66 -8.48
CA SER A 453 5.71 13.49 -8.49
C SER A 453 5.00 12.16 -8.80
N SER A 454 3.67 12.13 -8.88
CA SER A 454 2.90 10.89 -9.07
C SER A 454 1.61 11.13 -9.85
N ASP A 455 1.18 10.10 -10.59
CA ASP A 455 -0.15 9.98 -11.20
C ASP A 455 -1.21 9.48 -10.20
N HIS A 456 -0.81 9.27 -8.95
CA HIS A 456 -1.68 8.93 -7.82
C HIS A 456 -1.82 10.08 -6.81
N ARG A 457 -2.91 10.04 -6.05
CA ARG A 457 -3.08 10.82 -4.80
C ARG A 457 -2.85 9.92 -3.59
N ALA A 458 -2.13 10.41 -2.59
CA ALA A 458 -1.97 9.67 -1.34
C ALA A 458 -3.32 9.55 -0.60
N VAL A 459 -3.57 8.41 0.03
CA VAL A 459 -4.78 8.14 0.82
C VAL A 459 -4.39 7.85 2.26
N PHE A 460 -5.16 8.33 3.22
CA PHE A 460 -4.89 8.10 4.64
C PHE A 460 -6.15 7.77 5.41
N TRP A 461 -6.01 6.88 6.38
CA TRP A 461 -6.96 6.64 7.46
C TRP A 461 -6.33 7.08 8.78
N ARG A 462 -7.11 7.80 9.60
CA ARG A 462 -6.75 8.16 10.96
C ARG A 462 -7.81 7.64 11.91
N GLY A 463 -7.39 7.03 13.01
CA GLY A 463 -8.31 6.54 14.01
C GLY A 463 -7.67 6.19 15.34
N ARG A 464 -8.49 5.68 16.25
CA ARG A 464 -8.10 5.27 17.60
C ARG A 464 -8.24 3.76 17.73
N VAL A 465 -7.15 3.12 18.14
CA VAL A 465 -7.08 1.67 18.32
C VAL A 465 -7.08 1.34 19.81
N PRO A 466 -8.02 0.54 20.32
CA PRO A 466 -8.14 0.27 21.75
C PRO A 466 -6.90 -0.46 22.29
N LEU A 467 -6.57 -0.19 23.56
CA LEU A 467 -5.55 -0.94 24.30
C LEU A 467 -6.19 -2.12 25.04
N SER A 468 -5.63 -3.32 24.87
CA SER A 468 -6.02 -4.49 25.64
C SER A 468 -5.41 -4.47 27.04
N ALA A 469 -6.17 -4.88 28.06
CA ALA A 469 -5.61 -5.17 29.39
C ALA A 469 -4.85 -6.51 29.34
N ARG A 470 -3.54 -6.50 29.56
CA ARG A 470 -2.74 -7.73 29.62
C ARG A 470 -3.19 -8.53 30.85
N GLY A 471 -3.95 -9.61 30.65
CA GLY A 471 -4.39 -10.50 31.73
C GLY A 471 -5.81 -11.08 31.60
N GLN A 472 -6.65 -10.61 30.67
CA GLN A 472 -8.03 -11.14 30.51
C GLN A 472 -8.23 -12.11 29.32
N GLY A 473 -7.17 -12.47 28.59
CA GLY A 473 -7.29 -13.32 27.38
C GLY A 473 -6.39 -14.54 27.33
N LYS A 474 -5.88 -15.05 28.46
CA LYS A 474 -4.89 -16.16 28.45
C LYS A 474 -5.33 -17.49 29.04
N GLU A 475 -6.50 -17.62 29.65
CA GLU A 475 -6.98 -18.91 30.15
C GLU A 475 -8.48 -19.04 29.83
N GLY A 476 -8.86 -20.04 29.01
CA GLY A 476 -10.25 -20.46 28.88
C GLY A 476 -11.02 -20.09 27.60
N ILE A 477 -10.42 -20.12 26.40
CA ILE A 477 -11.24 -20.43 25.21
C ILE A 477 -11.31 -21.95 25.15
N GLU A 478 -12.27 -22.52 25.88
CA GLU A 478 -12.66 -23.91 25.75
C GLU A 478 -13.06 -24.20 24.30
N ASP A 479 -12.66 -25.38 23.81
CA ASP A 479 -13.09 -25.95 22.55
C ASP A 479 -14.59 -26.29 22.63
N GLY A 480 -15.44 -25.27 22.45
CA GLY A 480 -16.89 -25.40 22.45
C GLY A 480 -17.54 -24.19 21.79
N GLU A 481 -18.34 -24.46 20.76
CA GLU A 481 -19.23 -23.55 20.03
C GLU A 481 -18.59 -22.50 19.07
N GLU A 482 -19.11 -22.54 17.84
CA GLU A 482 -18.90 -21.58 16.75
C GLU A 482 -19.55 -20.23 17.10
N GLY A 483 -18.98 -19.51 18.07
CA GLY A 483 -19.43 -18.18 18.45
C GLY A 483 -19.08 -17.10 17.42
N GLU A 484 -20.02 -16.18 17.19
CA GLU A 484 -19.85 -14.97 16.38
C GLU A 484 -18.66 -14.13 16.90
N GLY A 485 -17.78 -13.65 15.99
CA GLY A 485 -16.69 -12.73 16.31
C GLY A 485 -15.26 -13.29 16.29
N LYS A 486 -15.04 -14.57 15.98
CA LYS A 486 -13.69 -15.14 15.82
C LYS A 486 -13.11 -14.78 14.45
N LYS A 487 -12.07 -13.93 14.42
CA LYS A 487 -11.20 -13.71 13.25
C LYS A 487 -10.64 -15.06 12.81
N LYS A 488 -11.12 -15.60 11.69
CA LYS A 488 -10.77 -16.94 11.16
C LYS A 488 -9.90 -16.79 9.92
N LEU A 489 -8.95 -17.71 9.73
CA LEU A 489 -8.22 -17.80 8.47
C LEU A 489 -9.19 -18.11 7.32
N PRO A 490 -9.29 -17.24 6.30
CA PRO A 490 -10.18 -17.49 5.16
C PRO A 490 -9.58 -18.50 4.16
N VAL A 491 -8.28 -18.78 4.27
CA VAL A 491 -7.52 -19.65 3.38
C VAL A 491 -6.44 -20.36 4.19
N ASP A 492 -6.15 -21.62 3.84
CA ASP A 492 -5.07 -22.38 4.46
C ASP A 492 -3.69 -21.77 4.20
N ILE A 493 -2.82 -21.91 5.19
CA ILE A 493 -1.43 -21.48 5.12
C ILE A 493 -0.64 -22.42 4.20
N ASP A 494 0.04 -21.85 3.21
CA ASP A 494 0.98 -22.58 2.37
C ASP A 494 2.30 -22.77 3.12
N VAL A 495 2.36 -23.90 3.84
CA VAL A 495 3.48 -24.24 4.74
C VAL A 495 4.83 -24.36 4.03
N TYR A 496 4.83 -24.59 2.71
CA TYR A 496 6.05 -24.72 1.91
C TYR A 496 6.44 -23.42 1.20
N SER A 497 5.66 -22.36 1.34
CA SER A 497 5.96 -21.07 0.71
C SER A 497 7.21 -20.41 1.31
N TRP A 498 7.53 -20.68 2.58
CA TRP A 498 8.64 -20.03 3.30
C TRP A 498 9.96 -20.13 2.53
N GLU A 499 10.38 -21.33 2.14
CA GLU A 499 11.62 -21.51 1.38
C GLU A 499 11.56 -20.90 -0.02
N ARG A 500 10.40 -20.94 -0.69
CA ARG A 500 10.23 -20.32 -2.01
C ARG A 500 10.44 -18.81 -1.94
N ARG A 501 9.89 -18.16 -0.91
CA ARG A 501 10.06 -16.72 -0.66
C ARG A 501 11.53 -16.36 -0.40
N GLN A 502 12.24 -17.17 0.39
CA GLN A 502 13.68 -16.98 0.62
C GLN A 502 14.51 -17.13 -0.67
N LYS A 503 14.18 -18.10 -1.53
CA LYS A 503 14.83 -18.27 -2.85
C LYS A 503 14.51 -17.09 -3.79
N ALA A 504 13.28 -16.61 -3.81
CA ALA A 504 12.87 -15.44 -4.59
C ALA A 504 13.67 -14.20 -4.17
N ARG A 505 13.82 -13.96 -2.85
CA ARG A 505 14.60 -12.82 -2.34
C ARG A 505 16.06 -12.84 -2.80
N ARG A 506 16.70 -14.02 -2.83
CA ARG A 506 18.06 -14.17 -3.37
C ARG A 506 18.14 -13.85 -4.86
N ARG A 507 17.12 -14.24 -5.64
CA ARG A 507 17.04 -13.93 -7.07
C ARG A 507 16.86 -12.44 -7.31
N GLU A 508 16.03 -11.77 -6.52
CA GLU A 508 15.84 -10.32 -6.59
C GLU A 508 17.17 -9.59 -6.46
N VAL A 509 18.00 -9.94 -5.46
CA VAL A 509 19.32 -9.30 -5.29
C VAL A 509 20.19 -9.48 -6.54
N VAL A 510 20.24 -10.69 -7.12
CA VAL A 510 21.01 -10.95 -8.35
C VAL A 510 20.47 -10.13 -9.52
N VAL A 511 19.15 -10.10 -9.71
CA VAL A 511 18.51 -9.33 -10.79
C VAL A 511 18.72 -7.83 -10.58
N GLY A 512 18.65 -7.35 -9.34
CA GLY A 512 18.89 -5.96 -8.97
C GLY A 512 20.32 -5.52 -9.29
N LEU A 513 21.31 -6.35 -8.96
CA LEU A 513 22.71 -6.11 -9.31
C LEU A 513 22.92 -6.07 -10.82
N LEU A 514 22.38 -7.02 -11.56
CA LEU A 514 22.48 -7.06 -13.03
C LEU A 514 21.80 -5.83 -13.66
N ALA A 515 20.60 -5.49 -13.20
CA ALA A 515 19.88 -4.31 -13.67
C ALA A 515 20.64 -3.03 -13.36
N LEU A 516 21.27 -2.91 -12.18
CA LEU A 516 22.08 -1.74 -11.82
C LEU A 516 23.27 -1.56 -12.77
N VAL A 517 23.97 -2.64 -13.11
CA VAL A 517 25.09 -2.60 -14.07
C VAL A 517 24.64 -2.12 -15.45
N TRP A 518 23.43 -2.49 -15.87
CA TRP A 518 22.92 -2.10 -17.19
C TRP A 518 22.25 -0.72 -17.24
N SER A 519 21.76 -0.23 -16.10
CA SER A 519 20.94 0.99 -16.02
C SER A 519 21.66 2.23 -15.45
N THR A 520 22.89 2.07 -14.95
CA THR A 520 23.66 3.18 -14.35
C THR A 520 24.85 3.60 -15.22
N LYS A 521 25.24 4.88 -15.10
CA LYS A 521 26.43 5.41 -15.79
C LYS A 521 27.70 4.69 -15.32
N GLU A 522 27.77 4.40 -14.04
CA GLU A 522 28.84 3.66 -13.39
C GLU A 522 28.91 2.22 -13.91
N GLY A 523 27.75 1.57 -14.07
CA GLY A 523 27.64 0.26 -14.69
C GLY A 523 28.12 0.25 -16.15
N ALA A 524 27.77 1.27 -16.93
CA ALA A 524 28.27 1.43 -18.30
C ALA A 524 29.80 1.62 -18.35
N VAL A 525 30.39 2.38 -17.42
CA VAL A 525 31.85 2.53 -17.29
C VAL A 525 32.51 1.20 -16.91
N PHE A 526 31.91 0.44 -15.99
CA PHE A 526 32.41 -0.88 -15.61
C PHE A 526 32.39 -1.86 -16.80
N LEU A 527 31.27 -1.96 -17.52
CA LEU A 527 31.14 -2.80 -18.73
C LEU A 527 32.13 -2.37 -19.81
N GLY A 528 32.29 -1.07 -20.03
CA GLY A 528 33.27 -0.51 -20.96
C GLY A 528 34.70 -0.91 -20.58
N THR A 529 35.04 -0.84 -19.29
CA THR A 529 36.36 -1.25 -18.78
C THR A 529 36.61 -2.74 -18.98
N VAL A 530 35.62 -3.60 -18.66
CA VAL A 530 35.71 -5.05 -18.88
C VAL A 530 35.88 -5.38 -20.36
N ALA A 531 35.15 -4.69 -21.25
CA ALA A 531 35.29 -4.87 -22.69
C ALA A 531 36.69 -4.47 -23.18
N VAL A 532 37.24 -3.35 -22.71
CA VAL A 532 38.60 -2.91 -23.08
C VAL A 532 39.66 -3.89 -22.59
N VAL A 533 39.58 -4.34 -21.33
CA VAL A 533 40.50 -5.35 -20.78
C VAL A 533 40.37 -6.68 -21.51
N GLY A 534 39.14 -7.13 -21.79
CA GLY A 534 38.87 -8.36 -22.53
C GLY A 534 39.40 -8.31 -23.97
N MET A 535 39.21 -7.20 -24.68
CA MET A 535 39.81 -6.99 -26.01
C MET A 535 41.33 -6.96 -25.94
N GLY A 536 41.92 -6.31 -24.93
CA GLY A 536 43.37 -6.29 -24.72
C GLY A 536 43.94 -7.68 -24.43
N TRP A 537 43.26 -8.46 -23.58
CA TRP A 537 43.62 -9.84 -23.26
C TRP A 537 43.52 -10.74 -24.49
N TRP A 538 42.41 -10.67 -25.23
CA TRP A 538 42.24 -11.43 -26.47
C TRP A 538 43.33 -11.04 -27.47
N TRP A 539 43.55 -9.75 -27.71
CA TRP A 539 44.59 -9.30 -28.64
C TRP A 539 45.99 -9.81 -28.27
N TRP A 540 46.33 -9.83 -26.97
CA TRP A 540 47.57 -10.39 -26.46
C TRP A 540 47.70 -11.90 -26.75
N PHE A 541 46.66 -12.69 -26.46
CA PHE A 541 46.67 -14.13 -26.73
C PHE A 541 46.60 -14.47 -28.22
N ALA A 542 45.83 -13.73 -29.01
CA ALA A 542 45.74 -13.90 -30.46
C ALA A 542 47.09 -13.61 -31.16
N ARG A 543 47.92 -12.74 -30.59
CA ARG A 543 49.31 -12.53 -31.04
C ARG A 543 50.30 -13.56 -30.48
N GLY A 544 50.07 -14.08 -29.28
CA GLY A 544 50.90 -15.11 -28.65
C GLY A 544 50.79 -16.51 -29.28
N VAL A 545 49.82 -16.75 -30.16
CA VAL A 545 49.66 -18.00 -30.94
C VAL A 545 50.34 -17.91 -32.32
N MET A 546 50.97 -16.77 -32.65
CA MET A 546 51.66 -16.51 -33.92
C MET A 546 53.19 -16.36 -33.76
N VAL A 547 53.78 -17.10 -32.81
CA VAL A 547 55.26 -17.26 -32.66
C VAL A 547 55.62 -18.73 -32.59
#